data_AF-A0A7X3V9Z9-F1
#
_entry.id   AF-A0A7X3V9Z9-F1
#
_cell.length_a   1.000
_cell.length_b   1.000
_cell.length_c   1.000
_cell.angle_alpha   90.00
_cell.angle_beta   90.00
_cell.angle_gamma   90.00
#
_symmetry.space_group_name_H-M   'P 1'
#
loop_
_entity.id
_entity.type
_entity.pdbx_description
1 polymer ?
#
loop_
_entity_poly.entity_id
_entity_poly.type
_entity_poly.pdbx_seq_one_letter_code
_entity_poly.pdbx_strand_id
1 'polypeptide(L)'
;MARSDLPFGSEFSPAQIELAVLLELAHEHASDWRAFEDAVRIRYFADRPTSDANKRKLANNTKLSLRAYGIIGTDDATLTPFGRSLYAVRSSEAELYEALARHILRECQGAAFVQCIMDMQSAGDRITLISLRQRLEATGIVVPRGGKHMSTMRLWLERAGVFVTNYRVDLGRFEEILGVTPVEIEVLATFSLEQRAYLKALANIGGGGPHLSNEVEQLAAAVYGGDFNEKNLPKQVLYPLRDAGYIALERGTGQGGRGAKPFLVTATDRLDLDIIAPLLEQIDQQVIPDIRPLLRRSLADIRAEIDTPDDHHRRGLALEALAFKLMQSIDLKYVGTRVRGKDTGGAEVDLIFDSDRLVFSRWQIQCKNTRRVRLDDVAKEVGLTHFLKSNAVLIVTTGSISDDARAYANSIMRDMNLCVVMIDGSDLDVIERRPAAIVDVLNREARHAMRLKRLEL
;
A
#
# COMPACT_ATOMS: atom_id res chain seq x y z
N MET A 1 -32.48 -10.65 -15.29
CA MET A 1 -31.51 -9.57 -14.93
C MET A 1 -30.21 -10.24 -14.58
N ALA A 2 -29.08 -9.74 -15.11
CA ALA A 2 -27.77 -10.22 -14.68
C ALA A 2 -27.62 -9.99 -13.17
N ARG A 3 -27.06 -10.97 -12.46
CA ARG A 3 -26.79 -10.88 -11.02
C ARG A 3 -25.69 -9.83 -10.82
N SER A 4 -25.87 -8.93 -9.86
CA SER A 4 -24.85 -7.94 -9.50
C SER A 4 -23.64 -8.64 -8.91
N ASP A 5 -22.45 -8.23 -9.33
CA ASP A 5 -21.17 -8.67 -8.76
C ASP A 5 -20.86 -7.94 -7.44
N LEU A 6 -21.38 -6.71 -7.27
CA LEU A 6 -21.38 -6.02 -5.99
C LEU A 6 -22.56 -6.51 -5.11
N PRO A 7 -22.38 -6.64 -3.79
CA PRO A 7 -23.41 -7.12 -2.88
C PRO A 7 -24.67 -6.22 -2.90
N PHE A 8 -25.81 -6.84 -2.68
CA PHE A 8 -27.06 -6.12 -2.42
C PHE A 8 -26.90 -5.22 -1.19
N GLY A 9 -27.20 -3.92 -1.33
CA GLY A 9 -26.96 -2.94 -0.27
C GLY A 9 -28.14 -1.99 -0.05
N SER A 10 -29.34 -2.33 -0.49
CA SER A 10 -30.49 -1.45 -0.31
C SER A 10 -30.92 -1.43 1.16
N GLU A 11 -31.15 -0.24 1.69
CA GLU A 11 -31.54 -0.01 3.09
C GLU A 11 -30.48 -0.42 4.14
N PHE A 12 -29.26 -0.76 3.71
CA PHE A 12 -28.11 -1.06 4.57
C PHE A 12 -27.00 -0.02 4.40
N SER A 13 -27.28 1.24 4.71
CA SER A 13 -26.32 2.34 4.61
C SER A 13 -26.04 2.92 5.99
N PRO A 14 -24.81 3.37 6.31
CA PRO A 14 -24.51 4.00 7.59
C PRO A 14 -25.14 5.39 7.78
N ALA A 15 -25.87 5.90 6.79
CA ALA A 15 -26.73 7.07 6.94
C ALA A 15 -28.12 6.73 7.52
N GLN A 16 -28.49 5.45 7.55
CA GLN A 16 -29.79 4.96 8.02
C GLN A 16 -29.67 3.90 9.12
N ILE A 17 -28.60 3.09 9.07
CA ILE A 17 -28.41 1.92 9.90
C ILE A 17 -27.23 2.14 10.85
N GLU A 18 -27.46 1.81 12.12
CA GLU A 18 -26.42 1.68 13.14
C GLU A 18 -25.99 0.22 13.20
N LEU A 19 -24.78 -0.09 12.69
CA LEU A 19 -24.35 -1.48 12.52
C LEU A 19 -24.32 -2.26 13.84
N ALA A 20 -23.83 -1.65 14.93
CA ALA A 20 -23.80 -2.29 16.25
C ALA A 20 -25.20 -2.71 16.72
N VAL A 21 -26.18 -1.81 16.62
CA VAL A 21 -27.59 -2.10 16.97
C VAL A 21 -28.17 -3.18 16.07
N LEU A 22 -27.88 -3.15 14.77
CA LEU A 22 -28.38 -4.15 13.85
C LEU A 22 -27.79 -5.55 14.11
N LEU A 23 -26.53 -5.63 14.53
CA LEU A 23 -25.89 -6.87 14.97
C LEU A 23 -26.52 -7.41 16.27
N GLU A 24 -26.90 -6.54 17.21
CA GLU A 24 -27.66 -6.93 18.41
C GLU A 24 -29.00 -7.55 18.04
N LEU A 25 -29.77 -6.90 17.14
CA LEU A 25 -31.05 -7.45 16.67
C LEU A 25 -30.89 -8.82 15.99
N ALA A 26 -29.83 -8.99 15.19
CA ALA A 26 -29.55 -10.26 14.53
C ALA A 26 -29.13 -11.36 15.53
N HIS A 27 -28.46 -10.99 16.62
CA HIS A 27 -28.08 -11.91 17.68
C HIS A 27 -29.30 -12.31 18.54
N GLU A 28 -30.12 -11.34 18.95
CA GLU A 28 -31.32 -11.56 19.77
C GLU A 28 -32.36 -12.44 19.08
N HIS A 29 -32.56 -12.23 17.78
CA HIS A 29 -33.54 -12.96 16.97
C HIS A 29 -32.91 -14.04 16.09
N ALA A 30 -31.77 -14.59 16.51
CA ALA A 30 -31.10 -15.68 15.79
C ALA A 30 -32.07 -16.85 15.54
N SER A 31 -32.03 -17.40 14.33
CA SER A 31 -32.93 -18.45 13.85
C SER A 31 -34.41 -18.06 13.66
N ASP A 32 -34.82 -16.83 13.95
CA ASP A 32 -36.16 -16.28 13.65
C ASP A 32 -36.06 -15.05 12.76
N TRP A 33 -35.92 -15.28 11.45
CA TRP A 33 -35.81 -14.20 10.48
C TRP A 33 -37.04 -13.29 10.42
N ARG A 34 -38.23 -13.75 10.86
CA ARG A 34 -39.45 -12.94 10.87
C ARG A 34 -39.45 -11.98 12.06
N ALA A 35 -39.05 -12.46 13.24
CA ALA A 35 -38.85 -11.61 14.41
C ALA A 35 -37.75 -10.57 14.13
N PHE A 36 -36.63 -10.99 13.53
CA PHE A 36 -35.57 -10.08 13.09
C PHE A 36 -36.09 -8.99 12.14
N GLU A 37 -36.84 -9.36 11.10
CA GLU A 37 -37.42 -8.37 10.17
C GLU A 37 -38.38 -7.39 10.87
N ASP A 38 -39.21 -7.86 11.79
CA ASP A 38 -40.14 -6.99 12.50
C ASP A 38 -39.40 -6.03 13.44
N ALA A 39 -38.36 -6.51 14.14
CA ALA A 39 -37.50 -5.66 14.96
C ALA A 39 -36.78 -4.59 14.13
N VAL A 40 -36.23 -4.95 12.97
CA VAL A 40 -35.63 -3.99 12.02
C VAL A 40 -36.67 -3.00 11.51
N ARG A 41 -37.89 -3.45 11.19
CA ARG A 41 -39.01 -2.58 10.78
C ARG A 41 -39.33 -1.56 11.86
N ILE A 42 -39.47 -2.00 13.11
CA ILE A 42 -39.78 -1.12 14.24
C ILE A 42 -38.64 -0.12 14.45
N ARG A 43 -37.38 -0.58 14.48
CA ARG A 43 -36.22 0.26 14.80
C ARG A 43 -35.88 1.32 13.76
N TYR A 44 -36.07 1.01 12.46
CA TYR A 44 -35.57 1.86 11.37
C TYR A 44 -36.66 2.39 10.41
N PHE A 45 -37.86 1.79 10.41
CA PHE A 45 -38.87 2.08 9.38
C PHE A 45 -40.28 2.40 9.92
N ALA A 46 -40.50 2.38 11.24
CA ALA A 46 -41.83 2.58 11.84
C ALA A 46 -42.46 3.93 11.44
N ASP A 47 -41.68 5.00 11.48
CA ASP A 47 -42.16 6.38 11.26
C ASP A 47 -42.08 6.83 9.80
N ARG A 48 -41.68 5.93 8.88
CA ARG A 48 -41.54 6.28 7.47
C ARG A 48 -42.92 6.53 6.86
N PRO A 49 -43.17 7.65 6.14
CA PRO A 49 -44.49 8.01 5.62
C PRO A 49 -44.85 7.16 4.38
N THR A 50 -45.14 5.89 4.61
CA THR A 50 -45.52 4.90 3.59
C THR A 50 -46.38 3.80 4.21
N SER A 51 -46.93 2.91 3.39
CA SER A 51 -47.75 1.79 3.88
C SER A 51 -46.93 0.80 4.70
N ASP A 52 -47.57 0.10 5.64
CA ASP A 52 -46.90 -0.93 6.45
C ASP A 52 -46.32 -2.07 5.61
N ALA A 53 -46.98 -2.40 4.49
CA ALA A 53 -46.45 -3.36 3.51
C ALA A 53 -45.10 -2.88 2.94
N ASN A 54 -44.95 -1.59 2.66
CA ASN A 54 -43.67 -1.03 2.19
C ASN A 54 -42.64 -0.98 3.32
N LYS A 55 -43.02 -0.66 4.56
CA LYS A 55 -42.11 -0.71 5.71
C LYS A 55 -41.53 -2.12 5.92
N ARG A 56 -42.35 -3.16 5.80
CA ARG A 56 -41.91 -4.57 5.83
C ARG A 56 -40.93 -4.89 4.69
N LYS A 57 -41.18 -4.40 3.47
CA LYS A 57 -40.25 -4.57 2.35
C LYS A 57 -38.88 -3.92 2.61
N LEU A 58 -38.85 -2.74 3.22
CA LEU A 58 -37.61 -2.05 3.58
C LEU A 58 -36.80 -2.83 4.63
N ALA A 59 -37.47 -3.40 5.63
CA ALA A 59 -36.84 -4.28 6.60
C ALA A 59 -36.28 -5.56 5.97
N ASN A 60 -37.04 -6.21 5.09
CA ASN A 60 -36.55 -7.36 4.33
C ASN A 60 -35.34 -7.00 3.44
N ASN A 61 -35.33 -5.82 2.79
CA ASN A 61 -34.15 -5.37 2.03
C ASN A 61 -32.89 -5.23 2.91
N THR A 62 -33.07 -4.82 4.18
CA THR A 62 -31.96 -4.75 5.14
C THR A 62 -31.42 -6.16 5.42
N LYS A 63 -32.30 -7.13 5.70
CA LYS A 63 -31.93 -8.56 5.87
C LYS A 63 -31.21 -9.11 4.63
N LEU A 64 -31.73 -8.86 3.43
CA LEU A 64 -31.11 -9.30 2.17
C LEU A 64 -29.73 -8.68 1.97
N SER A 65 -29.52 -7.45 2.43
CA SER A 65 -28.21 -6.81 2.38
C SER A 65 -27.23 -7.47 3.36
N LEU A 66 -27.63 -7.76 4.59
CA LEU A 66 -26.77 -8.46 5.56
C LEU A 66 -26.34 -9.83 5.03
N ARG A 67 -27.25 -10.54 4.35
CA ARG A 67 -26.92 -11.79 3.65
C ARG A 67 -25.91 -11.58 2.52
N ALA A 68 -26.09 -10.54 1.71
CA ALA A 68 -25.21 -10.27 0.58
C ALA A 68 -23.80 -9.86 1.01
N TYR A 69 -23.66 -9.21 2.17
CA TYR A 69 -22.37 -8.89 2.81
C TYR A 69 -21.85 -10.03 3.71
N GLY A 70 -22.48 -11.22 3.68
CA GLY A 70 -22.03 -12.39 4.43
C GLY A 70 -22.13 -12.27 5.95
N ILE A 71 -22.86 -11.30 6.49
CA ILE A 71 -23.00 -11.05 7.94
C ILE A 71 -23.94 -12.07 8.58
N ILE A 72 -25.04 -12.41 7.90
CA ILE A 72 -26.02 -13.42 8.36
C ILE A 72 -26.18 -14.53 7.33
N GLY A 73 -26.56 -15.71 7.82
CA GLY A 73 -26.82 -16.90 7.04
C GLY A 73 -28.01 -16.78 6.08
N THR A 74 -28.06 -17.74 5.15
CA THR A 74 -29.00 -17.74 4.03
C THR A 74 -30.46 -17.91 4.45
N ASP A 75 -30.72 -18.63 5.55
CA ASP A 75 -32.07 -19.17 5.80
C ASP A 75 -32.73 -18.66 7.10
N ASP A 76 -31.95 -18.15 8.06
CA ASP A 76 -32.42 -18.07 9.44
C ASP A 76 -31.94 -16.82 10.21
N ALA A 77 -31.38 -15.81 9.53
CA ALA A 77 -30.83 -14.59 10.15
C ALA A 77 -29.72 -14.80 11.20
N THR A 78 -29.19 -16.02 11.33
CA THR A 78 -28.10 -16.33 12.26
C THR A 78 -26.80 -15.68 11.79
N LEU A 79 -26.05 -15.06 12.72
CA LEU A 79 -24.74 -14.50 12.42
C LEU A 79 -23.80 -15.59 11.87
N THR A 80 -23.17 -15.32 10.73
CA THR A 80 -22.12 -16.18 10.17
C THR A 80 -20.85 -16.11 11.03
N PRO A 81 -19.77 -16.88 10.75
CA PRO A 81 -18.48 -16.66 11.40
C PRO A 81 -18.01 -15.19 11.32
N PHE A 82 -18.21 -14.55 10.16
CA PHE A 82 -17.91 -13.13 9.98
C PHE A 82 -18.87 -12.22 10.77
N GLY A 83 -20.18 -12.50 10.77
CA GLY A 83 -21.13 -11.75 11.59
C GLY A 83 -20.81 -11.82 13.08
N ARG A 84 -20.36 -12.97 13.57
CA ARG A 84 -19.92 -13.15 14.97
C ARG A 84 -18.65 -12.39 15.28
N SER A 85 -17.69 -12.30 14.35
CA SER A 85 -16.49 -11.49 14.57
C SER A 85 -16.81 -10.00 14.64
N LEU A 86 -17.73 -9.51 13.81
CA LEU A 86 -18.24 -8.13 13.92
C LEU A 86 -18.98 -7.91 15.25
N TYR A 87 -19.82 -8.85 15.67
CA TYR A 87 -20.54 -8.76 16.94
C TYR A 87 -19.59 -8.71 18.15
N ALA A 88 -18.46 -9.41 18.12
CA ALA A 88 -17.48 -9.38 19.20
C ALA A 88 -16.87 -7.98 19.42
N VAL A 89 -16.65 -7.21 18.35
CA VAL A 89 -16.03 -5.88 18.39
C VAL A 89 -17.03 -4.72 18.37
N ARG A 90 -18.34 -5.00 18.42
CA ARG A 90 -19.41 -4.03 18.17
C ARG A 90 -19.43 -2.82 19.11
N SER A 91 -18.79 -2.91 20.27
CA SER A 91 -18.65 -1.79 21.23
C SER A 91 -17.58 -0.78 20.83
N SER A 92 -16.68 -1.13 19.91
CA SER A 92 -15.63 -0.26 19.37
C SER A 92 -15.99 0.13 17.93
N GLU A 93 -16.44 1.36 17.73
CA GLU A 93 -16.87 1.84 16.41
C GLU A 93 -15.74 1.75 15.37
N ALA A 94 -14.52 2.08 15.77
CA ALA A 94 -13.34 2.01 14.91
C ALA A 94 -13.03 0.56 14.48
N GLU A 95 -12.95 -0.38 15.42
CA GLU A 95 -12.68 -1.79 15.11
C GLU A 95 -13.82 -2.42 14.30
N LEU A 96 -15.06 -2.08 14.61
CA LEU A 96 -16.23 -2.58 13.90
C LEU A 96 -16.22 -2.17 12.42
N TYR A 97 -15.97 -0.89 12.14
CA TYR A 97 -15.94 -0.40 10.76
C TYR A 97 -14.70 -0.85 10.00
N GLU A 98 -13.55 -0.96 10.67
CA GLU A 98 -12.36 -1.53 10.06
C GLU A 98 -12.56 -3.00 9.68
N ALA A 99 -13.13 -3.81 10.57
CA ALA A 99 -13.41 -5.22 10.30
C ALA A 99 -14.41 -5.41 9.14
N LEU A 100 -15.46 -4.57 9.08
CA LEU A 100 -16.40 -4.58 7.95
C LEU A 100 -15.71 -4.15 6.65
N ALA A 101 -14.93 -3.06 6.67
CA ALA A 101 -14.23 -2.57 5.49
C ALA A 101 -13.24 -3.61 4.95
N ARG A 102 -12.48 -4.28 5.82
CA ARG A 102 -11.56 -5.36 5.44
C ARG A 102 -12.29 -6.48 4.70
N HIS A 103 -13.45 -6.89 5.18
CA HIS A 103 -14.28 -7.89 4.49
C HIS A 103 -14.82 -7.36 3.16
N ILE A 104 -15.30 -6.12 3.10
CA ILE A 104 -15.79 -5.52 1.85
C ILE A 104 -14.69 -5.50 0.79
N LEU A 105 -13.48 -5.06 1.17
CA LEU A 105 -12.36 -4.95 0.25
C LEU A 105 -11.91 -6.31 -0.29
N ARG A 106 -11.86 -7.34 0.57
CA ARG A 106 -11.36 -8.68 0.22
C ARG A 106 -12.40 -9.58 -0.45
N GLU A 107 -13.62 -9.60 0.08
CA GLU A 107 -14.62 -10.62 -0.25
C GLU A 107 -15.80 -10.07 -1.09
N CYS A 108 -16.00 -8.75 -1.12
CA CYS A 108 -17.16 -8.13 -1.79
C CYS A 108 -16.79 -7.31 -3.04
N GLN A 109 -15.64 -7.61 -3.68
CA GLN A 109 -15.07 -6.82 -4.78
C GLN A 109 -14.81 -5.34 -4.43
N GLY A 110 -14.70 -5.00 -3.15
CA GLY A 110 -14.45 -3.64 -2.71
C GLY A 110 -13.09 -3.11 -3.17
N ALA A 111 -12.05 -3.95 -3.23
CA ALA A 111 -10.74 -3.55 -3.75
C ALA A 111 -10.80 -3.17 -5.24
N ALA A 112 -11.47 -3.99 -6.07
CA ALA A 112 -11.65 -3.68 -7.49
C ALA A 112 -12.52 -2.43 -7.70
N PHE A 113 -13.55 -2.24 -6.86
CA PHE A 113 -14.36 -1.03 -6.85
C PHE A 113 -13.55 0.23 -6.54
N VAL A 114 -12.71 0.20 -5.50
CA VAL A 114 -11.82 1.31 -5.14
C VAL A 114 -10.77 1.55 -6.23
N GLN A 115 -10.19 0.48 -6.80
CA GLN A 115 -9.23 0.57 -7.89
C GLN A 115 -9.83 1.25 -9.13
N CYS A 116 -11.04 0.87 -9.54
CA CYS A 116 -11.75 1.50 -10.65
C CYS A 116 -11.93 3.02 -10.43
N ILE A 117 -12.25 3.43 -9.21
CA ILE A 117 -12.34 4.85 -8.84
C ILE A 117 -10.98 5.54 -8.95
N MET A 118 -9.90 4.91 -8.49
CA MET A 118 -8.53 5.46 -8.60
C MET A 118 -8.07 5.58 -10.06
N ASP A 119 -8.44 4.64 -10.92
CA ASP A 119 -8.13 4.67 -12.35
C ASP A 119 -8.88 5.80 -13.04
N MET A 120 -10.16 5.97 -12.73
CA MET A 120 -10.97 7.11 -13.20
C MET A 120 -10.37 8.45 -12.73
N GLN A 121 -9.92 8.55 -11.48
CA GLN A 121 -9.25 9.75 -10.98
C GLN A 121 -7.94 10.03 -11.73
N SER A 122 -7.13 8.99 -11.96
CA SER A 122 -5.86 9.11 -12.67
C SER A 122 -6.04 9.46 -14.14
N ALA A 123 -7.16 9.05 -14.75
CA ALA A 123 -7.57 9.42 -16.09
C ALA A 123 -8.22 10.82 -16.18
N GLY A 124 -8.51 11.47 -15.04
CA GLY A 124 -9.22 12.75 -15.00
C GLY A 124 -10.72 12.63 -15.32
N ASP A 125 -11.28 11.42 -15.24
CA ASP A 125 -12.69 11.17 -15.53
C ASP A 125 -13.60 11.78 -14.46
N ARG A 126 -14.72 12.38 -14.90
CA ARG A 126 -15.78 12.80 -13.97
C ARG A 126 -16.47 11.57 -13.38
N ILE A 127 -16.35 11.39 -12.07
CA ILE A 127 -16.97 10.26 -11.36
C ILE A 127 -18.43 10.59 -10.99
N THR A 128 -19.33 9.80 -11.58
CA THR A 128 -20.76 9.78 -11.29
C THR A 128 -21.18 8.31 -11.16
N LEU A 129 -22.36 8.03 -10.60
CA LEU A 129 -22.88 6.65 -10.57
C LEU A 129 -23.04 6.04 -11.98
N ILE A 130 -23.25 6.87 -13.01
CA ILE A 130 -23.37 6.41 -14.40
C ILE A 130 -22.00 6.03 -14.96
N SER A 131 -21.02 6.94 -14.86
CA SER A 131 -19.67 6.71 -15.39
C SER A 131 -18.92 5.62 -14.63
N LEU A 132 -19.09 5.55 -13.31
CA LEU A 132 -18.49 4.49 -12.48
C LEU A 132 -19.04 3.11 -12.87
N ARG A 133 -20.35 2.97 -13.05
CA ARG A 133 -20.95 1.71 -13.52
C ARG A 133 -20.40 1.31 -14.88
N GLN A 134 -20.29 2.25 -15.84
CA GLN A 134 -19.76 1.95 -17.16
C GLN A 134 -18.30 1.46 -17.10
N ARG A 135 -17.48 2.04 -16.22
CA ARG A 135 -16.09 1.63 -16.04
C ARG A 135 -15.97 0.26 -15.36
N LEU A 136 -16.78 -0.01 -14.33
CA LEU A 136 -16.86 -1.34 -13.70
C LEU A 136 -17.30 -2.40 -14.72
N GLU A 137 -18.30 -2.11 -15.54
CA GLU A 137 -18.77 -3.03 -16.59
C GLU A 137 -17.67 -3.29 -17.64
N ALA A 138 -16.89 -2.27 -18.00
CA ALA A 138 -15.75 -2.41 -18.90
C ALA A 138 -14.62 -3.28 -18.32
N THR A 139 -14.48 -3.34 -17.00
CA THR A 139 -13.56 -4.22 -16.29
C THR A 139 -14.17 -5.57 -15.92
N GLY A 140 -15.37 -5.90 -16.45
CA GLY A 140 -16.04 -7.18 -16.22
C GLY A 140 -16.88 -7.28 -14.94
N ILE A 141 -17.06 -6.18 -14.20
CA ILE A 141 -17.88 -6.12 -12.97
C ILE A 141 -19.28 -5.60 -13.31
N VAL A 142 -20.27 -6.48 -13.23
CA VAL A 142 -21.66 -6.18 -13.58
C VAL A 142 -22.38 -5.56 -12.38
N VAL A 143 -22.92 -4.36 -12.57
CA VAL A 143 -23.75 -3.67 -11.56
C VAL A 143 -25.07 -3.22 -12.18
N PRO A 144 -26.24 -3.55 -11.56
CA PRO A 144 -27.53 -3.19 -12.12
C PRO A 144 -27.77 -1.68 -12.13
N ARG A 145 -28.47 -1.21 -13.18
CA ARG A 145 -28.87 0.20 -13.31
C ARG A 145 -29.82 0.61 -12.18
N GLY A 146 -29.59 1.79 -11.62
CA GLY A 146 -30.47 2.39 -10.60
C GLY A 146 -30.38 1.75 -9.20
N GLY A 147 -29.51 0.77 -9.00
CA GLY A 147 -29.30 0.15 -7.69
C GLY A 147 -28.45 1.00 -6.74
N LYS A 148 -28.64 0.81 -5.42
CA LYS A 148 -27.88 1.52 -4.37
C LYS A 148 -26.53 0.87 -4.01
N HIS A 149 -26.18 -0.24 -4.65
CA HIS A 149 -25.01 -1.08 -4.33
C HIS A 149 -23.70 -0.30 -4.15
N MET A 150 -23.32 0.46 -5.19
CA MET A 150 -22.08 1.25 -5.19
C MET A 150 -22.08 2.34 -4.12
N SER A 151 -23.20 3.06 -3.97
CA SER A 151 -23.32 4.12 -2.96
C SER A 151 -23.24 3.57 -1.54
N THR A 152 -23.90 2.45 -1.28
CA THR A 152 -23.86 1.77 0.02
C THR A 152 -22.45 1.28 0.35
N MET A 153 -21.79 0.59 -0.58
CA MET A 153 -20.42 0.11 -0.39
C MET A 153 -19.46 1.26 -0.10
N ARG A 154 -19.52 2.34 -0.90
CA ARG A 154 -18.70 3.55 -0.70
C ARG A 154 -18.90 4.13 0.70
N LEU A 155 -20.16 4.24 1.16
CA LEU A 155 -20.48 4.82 2.46
C LEU A 155 -19.93 3.99 3.63
N TRP A 156 -19.94 2.66 3.55
CA TRP A 156 -19.31 1.81 4.57
C TRP A 156 -17.78 1.92 4.56
N LEU A 157 -17.16 1.97 3.38
CA LEU A 157 -15.72 2.20 3.25
C LEU A 157 -15.29 3.59 3.74
N GLU A 158 -16.14 4.61 3.55
CA GLU A 158 -15.95 5.96 4.09
C GLU A 158 -15.96 5.98 5.63
N ARG A 159 -16.83 5.18 6.28
CA ARG A 159 -16.82 5.03 7.76
C ARG A 159 -15.52 4.45 8.30
N ALA A 160 -14.78 3.69 7.50
CA ALA A 160 -13.47 3.14 7.86
C ALA A 160 -12.29 4.05 7.43
N GLY A 161 -12.57 5.20 6.82
CA GLY A 161 -11.55 6.16 6.37
C GLY A 161 -10.94 5.87 5.00
N VAL A 162 -11.41 4.86 4.26
CA VAL A 162 -10.93 4.56 2.89
C VAL A 162 -11.26 5.69 1.92
N PHE A 163 -12.37 6.39 2.15
CA PHE A 163 -12.72 7.60 1.42
C PHE A 163 -12.70 8.80 2.38
N VAL A 164 -11.96 9.84 2.00
CA VAL A 164 -11.86 11.09 2.78
C VAL A 164 -13.10 11.95 2.56
N THR A 165 -13.52 12.08 1.30
CA THR A 165 -14.73 12.82 0.90
C THR A 165 -15.15 12.39 -0.50
N ASN A 166 -16.45 12.15 -0.71
CA ASN A 166 -16.99 11.70 -2.00
C ASN A 166 -16.24 10.47 -2.53
N TYR A 167 -15.53 10.62 -3.66
CA TYR A 167 -14.76 9.55 -4.30
C TYR A 167 -13.26 9.68 -4.05
N ARG A 168 -12.79 10.68 -3.27
CA ARG A 168 -11.36 10.82 -2.92
C ARG A 168 -10.93 9.69 -2.00
N VAL A 169 -10.07 8.82 -2.50
CA VAL A 169 -9.53 7.67 -1.77
C VAL A 169 -8.35 8.11 -0.88
N ASP A 170 -8.34 7.65 0.36
CA ASP A 170 -7.13 7.63 1.19
C ASP A 170 -6.36 6.34 0.90
N LEU A 171 -5.30 6.45 0.09
CA LEU A 171 -4.52 5.29 -0.34
C LEU A 171 -3.82 4.61 0.85
N GLY A 172 -3.34 5.38 1.83
CA GLY A 172 -2.67 4.82 3.01
C GLY A 172 -3.64 3.98 3.83
N ARG A 173 -4.84 4.52 4.11
CA ARG A 173 -5.88 3.78 4.83
C ARG A 173 -6.42 2.58 4.05
N PHE A 174 -6.53 2.69 2.73
CA PHE A 174 -6.90 1.58 1.84
C PHE A 174 -5.88 0.44 1.93
N GLU A 175 -4.59 0.73 1.79
CA GLU A 175 -3.49 -0.25 1.87
C GLU A 175 -3.38 -0.88 3.26
N GLU A 176 -3.54 -0.08 4.32
CA GLU A 176 -3.54 -0.53 5.71
C GLU A 176 -4.66 -1.55 5.97
N ILE A 177 -5.90 -1.23 5.61
CA ILE A 177 -7.06 -2.11 5.81
C ILE A 177 -6.96 -3.36 4.94
N LEU A 178 -6.45 -3.23 3.70
CA LEU A 178 -6.26 -4.36 2.80
C LEU A 178 -5.13 -5.29 3.29
N GLY A 179 -4.22 -4.79 4.14
CA GLY A 179 -3.04 -5.50 4.63
C GLY A 179 -1.88 -5.51 3.62
N VAL A 180 -1.82 -4.48 2.77
CA VAL A 180 -0.81 -4.31 1.70
C VAL A 180 0.25 -3.27 2.09
N THR A 181 0.06 -2.53 3.19
CA THR A 181 1.16 -1.82 3.85
C THR A 181 2.29 -2.81 4.17
N PRO A 182 3.57 -2.41 4.06
CA PRO A 182 4.66 -3.22 4.60
C PRO A 182 4.31 -3.51 6.04
N VAL A 183 4.04 -4.77 6.35
CA VAL A 183 3.88 -5.22 7.73
C VAL A 183 5.23 -4.93 8.35
N GLU A 184 5.33 -3.85 9.12
CA GLU A 184 6.38 -3.81 10.13
C GLU A 184 6.08 -5.03 11.00
N ILE A 185 6.95 -6.05 10.89
CA ILE A 185 6.89 -7.22 11.75
C ILE A 185 6.71 -6.69 13.17
N GLU A 186 5.71 -7.18 13.89
CA GLU A 186 5.30 -6.65 15.20
C GLU A 186 6.50 -6.50 16.17
N VAL A 187 7.49 -7.38 16.02
CA VAL A 187 8.80 -7.33 16.69
C VAL A 187 9.59 -6.05 16.36
N LEU A 188 9.69 -5.65 15.09
CA LEU A 188 10.38 -4.43 14.67
C LEU A 188 9.75 -3.18 15.27
N ALA A 189 8.43 -3.13 15.45
CA ALA A 189 7.74 -1.99 16.03
C ALA A 189 8.15 -1.69 17.48
N THR A 190 8.77 -2.65 18.17
CA THR A 190 9.28 -2.47 19.55
C THR A 190 10.64 -1.76 19.63
N PHE A 191 11.32 -1.58 18.49
CA PHE A 191 12.66 -1.00 18.40
C PHE A 191 12.64 0.46 17.90
N SER A 192 13.68 1.22 18.27
CA SER A 192 13.87 2.59 17.76
C SER A 192 14.05 2.62 16.23
N LEU A 193 13.94 3.79 15.61
CA LEU A 193 14.14 3.92 14.15
C LEU A 193 15.54 3.45 13.74
N GLU A 194 16.56 3.82 14.51
CA GLU A 194 17.96 3.47 14.29
C GLU A 194 18.20 1.98 14.49
N GLN A 195 17.58 1.38 15.52
CA GLN A 195 17.65 -0.05 15.78
C GLN A 195 16.97 -0.87 14.69
N ARG A 196 15.77 -0.44 14.23
CA ARG A 196 15.07 -1.04 13.09
C ARG A 196 15.90 -0.95 11.83
N ALA A 197 16.42 0.23 11.50
CA ALA A 197 17.26 0.45 10.34
C ALA A 197 18.52 -0.44 10.38
N TYR A 198 19.14 -0.58 11.55
CA TYR A 198 20.32 -1.42 11.74
C TYR A 198 20.01 -2.91 11.56
N LEU A 199 18.90 -3.42 12.14
CA LEU A 199 18.47 -4.81 11.96
C LEU A 199 18.11 -5.11 10.51
N LYS A 200 17.42 -4.19 9.82
CA LYS A 200 17.09 -4.32 8.39
C LYS A 200 18.35 -4.31 7.52
N ALA A 201 19.33 -3.46 7.82
CA ALA A 201 20.61 -3.46 7.12
C ALA A 201 21.38 -4.77 7.34
N LEU A 202 21.44 -5.26 8.57
CA LEU A 202 22.09 -6.53 8.90
C LEU A 202 21.41 -7.72 8.22
N ALA A 203 20.07 -7.76 8.21
CA ALA A 203 19.29 -8.77 7.50
C ALA A 203 19.55 -8.75 5.99
N ASN A 204 19.68 -7.56 5.39
CA ASN A 204 19.95 -7.39 3.97
C ASN A 204 21.38 -7.76 3.56
N ILE A 205 22.37 -7.60 4.45
CA ILE A 205 23.74 -8.04 4.19
C ILE A 205 23.78 -9.57 4.03
N GLY A 206 23.05 -10.30 4.87
CA GLY A 206 22.95 -11.76 4.83
C GLY A 206 24.24 -12.49 5.24
N GLY A 207 24.15 -13.81 5.44
CA GLY A 207 25.32 -14.64 5.73
C GLY A 207 25.79 -14.67 7.20
N GLY A 208 24.97 -14.21 8.15
CA GLY A 208 25.20 -14.40 9.59
C GLY A 208 26.30 -13.53 10.22
N GLY A 209 27.31 -13.09 9.47
CA GLY A 209 28.47 -12.35 9.99
C GLY A 209 29.69 -13.23 10.27
N PRO A 210 30.75 -12.68 10.90
CA PRO A 210 30.80 -11.37 11.54
C PRO A 210 30.98 -10.21 10.55
N HIS A 211 30.30 -9.08 10.81
CA HIS A 211 30.38 -7.82 10.05
C HIS A 211 30.87 -6.67 10.93
N LEU A 212 31.57 -5.68 10.35
CA LEU A 212 31.99 -4.49 11.09
C LEU A 212 30.79 -3.58 11.39
N SER A 213 30.60 -3.24 12.67
CA SER A 213 29.42 -2.46 13.13
C SER A 213 29.25 -1.10 12.44
N ASN A 214 30.33 -0.43 12.08
CA ASN A 214 30.29 0.84 11.36
C ASN A 214 29.92 0.66 9.88
N GLU A 215 30.23 -0.47 9.25
CA GLU A 215 29.81 -0.74 7.88
C GLU A 215 28.31 -1.05 7.81
N VAL A 216 27.78 -1.79 8.79
CA VAL A 216 26.33 -2.03 8.91
C VAL A 216 25.58 -0.73 9.18
N GLU A 217 26.13 0.13 10.04
CA GLU A 217 25.58 1.47 10.31
C GLU A 217 25.59 2.36 9.07
N GLN A 218 26.71 2.43 8.35
CA GLN A 218 26.80 3.21 7.11
C GLN A 218 25.78 2.75 6.07
N LEU A 219 25.59 1.44 5.91
CA LEU A 219 24.55 0.89 5.04
C LEU A 219 23.15 1.28 5.55
N ALA A 220 22.89 1.13 6.85
CA ALA A 220 21.61 1.50 7.44
C ALA A 220 21.28 2.98 7.26
N ALA A 221 22.27 3.87 7.42
CA ALA A 221 22.13 5.31 7.22
C ALA A 221 21.81 5.64 5.76
N ALA A 222 22.58 5.06 4.82
CA ALA A 222 22.44 5.31 3.38
C ALA A 222 21.10 4.79 2.83
N VAL A 223 20.65 3.64 3.31
CA VAL A 223 19.50 2.93 2.76
C VAL A 223 18.21 3.30 3.48
N TYR A 224 18.19 3.25 4.81
CA TYR A 224 16.98 3.40 5.61
C TYR A 224 16.78 4.78 6.22
N GLY A 225 17.79 5.65 6.16
CA GLY A 225 17.69 7.04 6.63
C GLY A 225 17.55 7.10 8.15
N GLY A 226 18.69 7.10 8.83
CA GLY A 226 18.81 7.26 10.28
C GLY A 226 20.04 8.11 10.60
N ASP A 227 19.92 8.99 11.59
CA ASP A 227 21.04 9.79 12.10
C ASP A 227 21.73 9.02 13.22
N PHE A 228 22.71 8.19 12.85
CA PHE A 228 23.45 7.39 13.80
C PHE A 228 24.52 8.23 14.49
N ASN A 229 24.48 8.28 15.83
CA ASN A 229 25.57 8.88 16.59
C ASN A 229 26.76 7.91 16.62
N GLU A 230 27.73 8.09 15.73
CA GLU A 230 28.93 7.24 15.61
C GLU A 230 29.66 7.03 16.95
N LYS A 231 29.68 8.04 17.83
CA LYS A 231 30.33 7.97 19.15
C LYS A 231 29.53 7.17 20.18
N ASN A 232 28.24 6.99 19.96
CA ASN A 232 27.31 6.35 20.89
C ASN A 232 26.57 5.13 20.30
N LEU A 233 26.91 4.72 19.08
CA LEU A 233 26.36 3.57 18.37
C LEU A 233 26.27 2.31 19.25
N PRO A 234 27.30 1.95 20.06
CA PRO A 234 27.20 0.78 20.93
C PRO A 234 26.06 0.87 21.95
N LYS A 235 25.87 2.02 22.60
CA LYS A 235 24.85 2.15 23.66
C LYS A 235 23.46 2.34 23.10
N GLN A 236 23.32 3.04 21.98
CA GLN A 236 22.01 3.34 21.38
C GLN A 236 21.46 2.18 20.56
N VAL A 237 22.34 1.42 19.91
CA VAL A 237 21.93 0.41 18.93
C VAL A 237 22.46 -0.97 19.31
N LEU A 238 23.77 -1.14 19.44
CA LEU A 238 24.34 -2.49 19.53
C LEU A 238 23.99 -3.24 20.84
N TYR A 239 24.10 -2.58 22.00
CA TYR A 239 23.79 -3.22 23.29
C TYR A 239 22.31 -3.54 23.44
N PRO A 240 21.36 -2.63 23.12
CA PRO A 240 19.94 -2.97 23.13
C PRO A 240 19.60 -4.17 22.24
N LEU A 241 20.16 -4.22 21.01
CA LEU A 241 19.92 -5.33 20.09
C LEU A 241 20.55 -6.64 20.56
N ARG A 242 21.73 -6.58 21.19
CA ARG A 242 22.37 -7.75 21.83
C ARG A 242 21.54 -8.25 23.00
N ASP A 243 21.09 -7.35 23.86
CA ASP A 243 20.35 -7.69 25.08
C ASP A 243 18.96 -8.24 24.75
N ALA A 244 18.36 -7.79 23.64
CA ALA A 244 17.16 -8.37 23.04
C ALA A 244 17.42 -9.72 22.34
N GLY A 245 18.69 -10.11 22.17
CA GLY A 245 19.12 -11.39 21.62
C GLY A 245 19.12 -11.47 20.10
N TYR A 246 19.12 -10.35 19.38
CA TYR A 246 19.12 -10.32 17.90
C TYR A 246 20.53 -10.37 17.30
N ILE A 247 21.53 -9.87 18.03
CA ILE A 247 22.93 -9.85 17.57
C ILE A 247 23.90 -10.32 18.65
N ALA A 248 25.02 -10.90 18.24
CA ALA A 248 26.20 -11.13 19.07
C ALA A 248 27.28 -10.09 18.74
N LEU A 249 28.07 -9.69 19.76
CA LEU A 249 29.09 -8.67 19.63
C LEU A 249 30.45 -9.20 20.09
N GLU A 250 31.45 -9.04 19.23
CA GLU A 250 32.86 -9.28 19.57
C GLU A 250 33.67 -7.99 19.41
N ARG A 251 34.70 -7.79 20.23
CA ARG A 251 35.58 -6.62 20.07
C ARG A 251 36.53 -6.87 18.90
N GLY A 252 36.61 -5.94 17.95
CA GLY A 252 37.59 -6.04 16.85
C GLY A 252 39.03 -6.11 17.36
N THR A 253 39.81 -7.08 16.88
CA THR A 253 41.23 -7.24 17.23
C THR A 253 42.15 -6.63 16.16
N GLY A 254 43.30 -6.10 16.57
CA GLY A 254 44.40 -5.75 15.66
C GLY A 254 45.40 -4.79 16.30
N GLN A 255 46.68 -4.97 15.98
CA GLN A 255 47.81 -4.24 16.54
C GLN A 255 47.80 -2.74 16.15
N GLY A 256 48.07 -1.86 17.12
CA GLY A 256 48.82 -0.61 16.88
C GLY A 256 48.10 0.67 16.42
N GLY A 257 46.96 1.08 17.00
CA GLY A 257 46.41 2.41 16.72
C GLY A 257 45.49 2.98 17.83
N ARG A 258 45.65 4.27 18.16
CA ARG A 258 44.80 5.00 19.12
C ARG A 258 43.44 5.32 18.50
N GLY A 259 42.46 4.46 18.74
CA GLY A 259 41.03 4.65 18.42
C GLY A 259 40.22 3.47 18.95
N ALA A 260 38.99 3.71 19.43
CA ALA A 260 38.09 2.61 19.79
C ALA A 260 37.70 1.86 18.51
N LYS A 261 38.02 0.57 18.43
CA LYS A 261 37.73 -0.24 17.24
C LYS A 261 36.23 -0.56 17.14
N PRO A 262 35.66 -0.59 15.93
CA PRO A 262 34.30 -1.08 15.72
C PRO A 262 34.13 -2.50 16.27
N PHE A 263 32.92 -2.80 16.75
CA PHE A 263 32.54 -4.18 17.09
C PHE A 263 32.38 -5.02 15.82
N LEU A 264 32.68 -6.31 15.94
CA LEU A 264 32.21 -7.34 15.03
C LEU A 264 30.82 -7.76 15.47
N VAL A 265 29.89 -7.81 14.53
CA VAL A 265 28.47 -8.09 14.74
C VAL A 265 28.06 -9.34 13.98
N THR A 266 27.46 -10.28 14.68
CA THR A 266 26.95 -11.54 14.11
C THR A 266 25.45 -11.59 14.35
N ALA A 267 24.67 -11.88 13.30
CA ALA A 267 23.25 -12.16 13.42
C ALA A 267 23.04 -13.46 14.21
N THR A 268 21.94 -13.53 14.95
CA THR A 268 21.55 -14.72 15.71
C THR A 268 20.39 -15.44 15.04
N ASP A 269 20.15 -16.70 15.39
CA ASP A 269 18.99 -17.47 14.93
C ASP A 269 17.66 -16.76 15.22
N ARG A 270 17.61 -15.93 16.26
CA ARG A 270 16.42 -15.13 16.60
C ARG A 270 16.15 -14.05 15.57
N LEU A 271 17.18 -13.38 15.04
CA LEU A 271 17.02 -12.44 13.92
C LEU A 271 16.44 -13.17 12.70
N ASP A 272 16.96 -14.36 12.42
CA ASP A 272 16.53 -15.14 11.28
C ASP A 272 15.06 -15.57 11.40
N LEU A 273 14.65 -16.09 12.55
CA LEU A 273 13.28 -16.55 12.81
C LEU A 273 12.27 -15.43 12.91
N ASP A 274 12.59 -14.37 13.67
CA ASP A 274 11.63 -13.32 13.98
C ASP A 274 11.52 -12.30 12.85
N ILE A 275 12.57 -12.12 12.03
CA ILE A 275 12.64 -11.02 11.06
C ILE A 275 12.93 -11.51 9.63
N ILE A 276 13.98 -12.29 9.41
CA ILE A 276 14.38 -12.65 8.04
C ILE A 276 13.39 -13.64 7.40
N ALA A 277 13.00 -14.70 8.11
CA ALA A 277 12.09 -15.71 7.59
C ALA A 277 10.70 -15.14 7.25
N PRO A 278 10.04 -14.33 8.11
CA PRO A 278 8.76 -13.71 7.76
C PRO A 278 8.83 -12.76 6.56
N LEU A 279 9.91 -11.98 6.43
CA LEU A 279 10.13 -11.12 5.26
C LEU A 279 10.31 -11.94 3.98
N LEU A 280 11.07 -13.04 4.06
CA LEU A 280 11.25 -13.95 2.94
C LEU A 280 9.97 -14.71 2.59
N GLU A 281 9.15 -15.13 3.56
CA GLU A 281 7.85 -15.75 3.31
C GLU A 281 6.87 -14.79 2.62
N GLN A 282 6.92 -13.50 2.98
CA GLN A 282 6.12 -12.47 2.32
C GLN A 282 6.56 -12.26 0.86
N ILE A 283 7.87 -12.28 0.60
CA ILE A 283 8.44 -12.25 -0.76
C ILE A 283 8.12 -13.55 -1.52
N ASP A 284 8.12 -14.71 -0.84
CA ASP A 284 7.80 -16.02 -1.42
C ASP A 284 6.38 -16.08 -2.01
N GLN A 285 5.44 -15.29 -1.48
CA GLN A 285 4.09 -15.14 -2.05
C GLN A 285 4.06 -14.36 -3.38
N GLN A 286 5.12 -13.61 -3.69
CA GLN A 286 5.22 -12.72 -4.86
C GLN A 286 6.26 -13.17 -5.91
N VAL A 287 7.12 -14.15 -5.59
CA VAL A 287 8.22 -14.62 -6.47
C VAL A 287 7.93 -16.02 -7.07
N ILE A 288 8.37 -16.24 -8.32
CA ILE A 288 8.22 -17.52 -9.04
C ILE A 288 9.00 -18.65 -8.32
N PRO A 289 8.51 -19.91 -8.26
CA PRO A 289 9.07 -20.98 -7.42
C PRO A 289 10.57 -21.25 -7.56
N ASP A 290 11.15 -21.01 -8.73
CA ASP A 290 12.53 -21.37 -9.07
C ASP A 290 13.60 -20.47 -8.40
N ILE A 291 13.25 -19.23 -8.01
CA ILE A 291 14.18 -18.27 -7.38
C ILE A 291 14.20 -18.39 -5.84
N ARG A 292 13.15 -18.97 -5.26
CA ARG A 292 12.95 -19.09 -3.80
C ARG A 292 14.11 -19.76 -3.05
N PRO A 293 14.73 -20.85 -3.55
CA PRO A 293 15.86 -21.48 -2.87
C PRO A 293 17.13 -20.61 -2.86
N LEU A 294 17.24 -19.66 -3.80
CA LEU A 294 18.42 -18.83 -4.00
C LEU A 294 18.40 -17.58 -3.11
N LEU A 295 17.20 -17.06 -2.78
CA LEU A 295 17.03 -15.92 -1.87
C LEU A 295 17.55 -16.20 -0.45
N ARG A 296 17.55 -17.47 -0.05
CA ARG A 296 18.01 -17.94 1.27
C ARG A 296 19.52 -18.20 1.34
N ARG A 297 20.25 -18.06 0.24
CA ARG A 297 21.71 -18.30 0.17
C ARG A 297 22.49 -17.03 0.48
N SER A 298 23.70 -17.19 1.03
CA SER A 298 24.61 -16.07 1.20
C SER A 298 25.16 -15.60 -0.15
N LEU A 299 25.64 -14.35 -0.24
CA LEU A 299 26.26 -13.83 -1.47
C LEU A 299 27.52 -14.64 -1.86
N ALA A 300 28.22 -15.21 -0.87
CA ALA A 300 29.35 -16.10 -1.09
C ALA A 300 28.93 -17.43 -1.74
N ASP A 301 27.83 -18.04 -1.27
CA ASP A 301 27.30 -19.29 -1.83
C ASP A 301 26.77 -19.08 -3.25
N ILE A 302 26.07 -17.96 -3.50
CA ILE A 302 25.58 -17.60 -4.84
C ILE A 302 26.76 -17.41 -5.80
N ARG A 303 27.83 -16.74 -5.35
CA ARG A 303 29.04 -16.52 -6.16
C ARG A 303 29.76 -17.84 -6.48
N ALA A 304 29.84 -18.77 -5.54
CA ALA A 304 30.42 -20.08 -5.77
C ALA A 304 29.64 -20.88 -6.83
N GLU A 305 28.31 -20.70 -6.92
CA GLU A 305 27.49 -21.37 -7.93
C GLU A 305 27.66 -20.79 -9.34
N ILE A 306 27.89 -19.49 -9.48
CA ILE A 306 28.18 -18.84 -10.78
C ILE A 306 29.43 -19.46 -11.45
N ASP A 307 30.37 -19.93 -10.63
CA ASP A 307 31.65 -20.53 -11.05
C ASP A 307 31.57 -22.06 -11.25
N THR A 308 30.39 -22.68 -11.12
CA THR A 308 30.21 -24.13 -11.29
C THR A 308 30.41 -24.54 -12.77
N PRO A 309 31.29 -25.50 -13.08
CA PRO A 309 31.45 -26.00 -14.44
C PRO A 309 30.19 -26.70 -14.96
N ASP A 310 29.94 -26.59 -16.27
CA ASP A 310 29.02 -27.43 -17.06
C ASP A 310 27.51 -27.36 -16.79
N ASP A 311 27.01 -26.40 -16.00
CA ASP A 311 25.56 -26.16 -15.84
C ASP A 311 25.15 -24.71 -16.13
N HIS A 312 24.87 -24.43 -17.41
CA HIS A 312 24.47 -23.10 -17.89
C HIS A 312 23.16 -22.59 -17.25
N HIS A 313 22.24 -23.49 -16.89
CA HIS A 313 20.96 -23.12 -16.31
C HIS A 313 21.13 -22.67 -14.85
N ARG A 314 21.89 -23.44 -14.05
CA ARG A 314 22.21 -23.07 -12.67
C ARG A 314 23.03 -21.78 -12.57
N ARG A 315 23.98 -21.57 -13.48
CA ARG A 315 24.78 -20.32 -13.53
C ARG A 315 23.92 -19.11 -13.86
N GLY A 316 22.96 -19.24 -14.79
CA GLY A 316 22.00 -18.18 -15.11
C GLY A 316 21.13 -17.81 -13.91
N LEU A 317 20.57 -18.82 -13.23
CA LEU A 317 19.78 -18.62 -12.02
C LEU A 317 20.59 -18.01 -10.85
N ALA A 318 21.85 -18.44 -10.67
CA ALA A 318 22.74 -17.85 -9.67
C ALA A 318 23.09 -16.38 -9.97
N LEU A 319 23.19 -16.01 -11.26
CA LEU A 319 23.43 -14.62 -11.67
C LEU A 319 22.19 -13.74 -11.43
N GLU A 320 20.99 -14.24 -11.70
CA GLU A 320 19.72 -13.58 -11.35
C GLU A 320 19.61 -13.39 -9.82
N ALA A 321 19.94 -14.42 -9.02
CA ALA A 321 19.94 -14.33 -7.57
C ALA A 321 20.97 -13.31 -7.01
N LEU A 322 22.14 -13.20 -7.66
CA LEU A 322 23.14 -12.19 -7.31
C LEU A 322 22.60 -10.78 -7.56
N ALA A 323 22.02 -10.53 -8.74
CA ALA A 323 21.43 -9.24 -9.06
C ALA A 323 20.28 -8.90 -8.09
N PHE A 324 19.42 -9.86 -7.75
CA PHE A 324 18.39 -9.67 -6.73
C PHE A 324 18.97 -9.25 -5.37
N LYS A 325 19.99 -9.95 -4.87
CA LYS A 325 20.65 -9.62 -3.60
C LYS A 325 21.28 -8.23 -3.61
N LEU A 326 21.88 -7.84 -4.73
CA LEU A 326 22.49 -6.51 -4.88
C LEU A 326 21.45 -5.39 -4.90
N MET A 327 20.27 -5.64 -5.49
CA MET A 327 19.19 -4.64 -5.51
C MET A 327 18.47 -4.59 -4.15
N GLN A 328 18.30 -5.73 -3.47
CA GLN A 328 17.77 -5.79 -2.10
C GLN A 328 18.69 -5.07 -1.10
N SER A 329 20.01 -5.17 -1.24
CA SER A 329 20.96 -4.57 -0.29
C SER A 329 20.89 -3.04 -0.24
N ILE A 330 20.34 -2.41 -1.28
CA ILE A 330 20.08 -0.97 -1.37
C ILE A 330 18.58 -0.63 -1.24
N ASP A 331 17.76 -1.55 -0.70
CA ASP A 331 16.31 -1.39 -0.46
C ASP A 331 15.50 -1.05 -1.72
N LEU A 332 15.92 -1.57 -2.88
CA LEU A 332 15.05 -1.58 -4.04
C LEU A 332 13.98 -2.67 -3.87
N LYS A 333 12.74 -2.31 -4.18
CA LYS A 333 11.59 -3.21 -4.10
C LYS A 333 11.51 -4.02 -5.38
N TYR A 334 11.37 -5.32 -5.22
CA TYR A 334 11.23 -6.24 -6.34
C TYR A 334 9.85 -6.09 -6.98
N VAL A 335 9.82 -5.90 -8.31
CA VAL A 335 8.58 -5.66 -9.08
C VAL A 335 8.18 -6.90 -9.89
N GLY A 336 9.16 -7.64 -10.43
CA GLY A 336 8.89 -8.84 -11.22
C GLY A 336 10.13 -9.41 -11.94
N THR A 337 9.98 -10.62 -12.48
CA THR A 337 10.99 -11.41 -13.21
C THR A 337 10.46 -11.77 -14.60
N ARG A 338 11.37 -11.91 -15.56
CA ARG A 338 11.08 -12.43 -16.93
C ARG A 338 9.94 -11.69 -17.61
N VAL A 339 10.06 -10.36 -17.69
CA VAL A 339 9.11 -9.56 -18.46
C VAL A 339 9.36 -9.82 -19.94
N ARG A 340 8.39 -10.45 -20.61
CA ARG A 340 8.42 -10.80 -22.03
C ARG A 340 7.13 -10.34 -22.68
N GLY A 341 7.21 -9.63 -23.81
CA GLY A 341 6.00 -9.25 -24.55
C GLY A 341 6.16 -8.01 -25.41
N LYS A 342 5.02 -7.49 -25.90
CA LYS A 342 4.95 -6.24 -26.68
C LYS A 342 5.43 -5.02 -25.88
N ASP A 343 5.34 -5.07 -24.56
CA ASP A 343 5.61 -3.95 -23.64
C ASP A 343 7.11 -3.70 -23.40
N THR A 344 8.00 -4.63 -23.78
CA THR A 344 9.47 -4.44 -23.78
C THR A 344 10.04 -4.18 -25.18
N GLY A 345 9.17 -3.99 -26.19
CA GLY A 345 9.61 -3.85 -27.59
C GLY A 345 10.27 -5.12 -28.15
N GLY A 346 10.03 -6.29 -27.56
CA GLY A 346 10.59 -7.58 -27.98
C GLY A 346 11.92 -7.97 -27.31
N ALA A 347 12.41 -7.20 -26.33
CA ALA A 347 13.59 -7.54 -25.55
C ALA A 347 13.24 -8.31 -24.26
N GLU A 348 14.12 -9.21 -23.81
CA GLU A 348 13.99 -9.93 -22.54
C GLU A 348 14.64 -9.13 -21.40
N VAL A 349 13.93 -8.99 -20.28
CA VAL A 349 14.42 -8.35 -19.06
C VAL A 349 14.28 -9.33 -17.89
N ASP A 350 15.42 -9.71 -17.29
CA ASP A 350 15.48 -10.78 -16.30
C ASP A 350 14.89 -10.35 -14.93
N LEU A 351 15.12 -9.10 -14.50
CA LEU A 351 14.67 -8.55 -13.22
C LEU A 351 14.25 -7.08 -13.33
N ILE A 352 13.20 -6.68 -12.62
CA ILE A 352 12.79 -5.28 -12.47
C ILE A 352 12.65 -4.93 -10.99
N PHE A 353 13.22 -3.79 -10.62
CA PHE A 353 13.19 -3.22 -9.28
C PHE A 353 12.86 -1.72 -9.34
N ASP A 354 12.16 -1.20 -8.33
CA ASP A 354 11.91 0.24 -8.16
C ASP A 354 12.34 0.74 -6.77
N SER A 355 12.48 2.06 -6.63
CA SER A 355 12.77 2.72 -5.35
C SER A 355 11.88 3.93 -5.15
N ASP A 356 11.58 4.23 -3.89
CA ASP A 356 11.06 5.53 -3.46
C ASP A 356 12.18 6.46 -2.93
N ARG A 357 13.46 6.05 -3.00
CA ARG A 357 14.63 6.81 -2.53
C ARG A 357 15.64 7.12 -3.66
N LEU A 358 16.43 8.18 -3.41
CA LEU A 358 17.17 8.99 -4.40
C LEU A 358 18.15 8.22 -5.32
N VAL A 359 17.70 7.98 -6.57
CA VAL A 359 18.58 8.05 -7.74
C VAL A 359 19.03 9.51 -7.93
N PHE A 360 20.24 9.77 -8.47
CA PHE A 360 20.67 11.13 -8.84
C PHE A 360 19.53 11.86 -9.53
N SER A 361 19.03 12.93 -8.91
CA SER A 361 17.93 13.74 -9.43
C SER A 361 18.38 15.18 -9.63
N ARG A 362 18.22 15.67 -10.85
CA ARG A 362 18.40 17.07 -11.22
C ARG A 362 17.02 17.69 -11.39
N TRP A 363 16.71 18.60 -10.49
CA TRP A 363 15.43 19.28 -10.39
C TRP A 363 15.48 20.61 -11.14
N GLN A 364 14.57 20.75 -12.10
CA GLN A 364 14.26 22.02 -12.73
C GLN A 364 13.00 22.57 -12.06
N ILE A 365 13.10 23.77 -11.50
CA ILE A 365 12.02 24.37 -10.71
C ILE A 365 11.50 25.60 -11.45
N GLN A 366 10.22 25.59 -11.80
CA GLN A 366 9.53 26.73 -12.38
C GLN A 366 8.47 27.24 -11.41
N CYS A 367 8.66 28.46 -10.92
CA CYS A 367 7.70 29.14 -10.06
C CYS A 367 6.87 30.11 -10.89
N LYS A 368 5.55 30.12 -10.69
CA LYS A 368 4.67 31.05 -11.40
C LYS A 368 3.58 31.60 -10.48
N ASN A 369 3.58 32.92 -10.29
CA ASN A 369 2.55 33.60 -9.52
C ASN A 369 1.37 33.95 -10.44
N THR A 370 0.45 33.01 -10.61
CA THR A 370 -0.72 33.13 -11.48
C THR A 370 -1.93 32.44 -10.85
N ARG A 371 -3.13 32.89 -11.21
CA ARG A 371 -4.38 32.24 -10.74
C ARG A 371 -4.52 30.81 -11.26
N ARG A 372 -3.94 30.49 -12.42
CA ARG A 372 -3.99 29.15 -13.02
C ARG A 372 -2.78 28.88 -13.91
N VAL A 373 -2.15 27.72 -13.74
CA VAL A 373 -1.10 27.20 -14.65
C VAL A 373 -1.78 26.46 -15.81
N ARG A 374 -1.33 26.70 -17.05
CA ARG A 374 -1.88 26.12 -18.28
C ARG A 374 -0.93 25.09 -18.88
N LEU A 375 -1.42 24.29 -19.84
CA LEU A 375 -0.63 23.27 -20.55
C LEU A 375 0.66 23.83 -21.13
N ASP A 376 0.59 24.95 -21.86
CA ASP A 376 1.75 25.57 -22.51
C ASP A 376 2.90 25.89 -21.54
N ASP A 377 2.55 26.15 -20.27
CA ASP A 377 3.53 26.42 -19.22
C ASP A 377 4.29 25.17 -18.83
N VAL A 378 3.62 24.02 -18.79
CA VAL A 378 4.24 22.71 -18.47
C VAL A 378 5.01 22.19 -19.69
N ALA A 379 4.44 22.30 -20.89
CA ALA A 379 5.05 21.86 -22.14
C ALA A 379 6.39 22.56 -22.41
N LYS A 380 6.47 23.87 -22.12
CA LYS A 380 7.71 24.62 -22.23
C LYS A 380 8.81 24.07 -21.31
N GLU A 381 8.49 23.82 -20.05
CA GLU A 381 9.48 23.33 -19.07
C GLU A 381 9.93 21.90 -19.38
N VAL A 382 9.00 21.04 -19.81
CA VAL A 382 9.30 19.67 -20.29
C VAL A 382 10.24 19.73 -21.50
N GLY A 383 10.00 20.62 -22.46
CA GLY A 383 10.86 20.77 -23.64
C GLY A 383 12.31 21.18 -23.30
N LEU A 384 12.52 21.91 -22.20
CA LEU A 384 13.85 22.33 -21.75
C LEU A 384 14.65 21.21 -21.06
N THR A 385 13.99 20.14 -20.60
CA THR A 385 14.64 19.05 -19.86
C THR A 385 15.75 18.36 -20.65
N HIS A 386 15.62 18.27 -21.97
CA HIS A 386 16.63 17.68 -22.86
C HIS A 386 17.95 18.47 -22.85
N PHE A 387 17.88 19.80 -22.79
CA PHE A 387 19.06 20.66 -22.72
C PHE A 387 19.69 20.70 -21.33
N LEU A 388 18.86 20.67 -20.29
CA LEU A 388 19.30 20.81 -18.89
C LEU A 388 19.66 19.48 -18.22
N LYS A 389 19.36 18.35 -18.91
CA LYS A 389 19.54 16.98 -18.41
C LYS A 389 18.82 16.76 -17.07
N SER A 390 17.65 17.38 -16.93
CA SER A 390 16.79 17.29 -15.75
C SER A 390 15.95 16.02 -15.86
N ASN A 391 15.85 15.27 -14.77
CA ASN A 391 14.98 14.10 -14.65
C ASN A 391 13.79 14.33 -13.68
N ALA A 392 13.75 15.51 -13.04
CA ALA A 392 12.59 16.01 -12.31
C ALA A 392 12.27 17.46 -12.70
N VAL A 393 10.99 17.77 -12.88
CA VAL A 393 10.44 19.12 -13.10
C VAL A 393 9.47 19.42 -11.97
N LEU A 394 9.71 20.46 -11.20
CA LEU A 394 8.79 20.94 -10.17
C LEU A 394 8.07 22.20 -10.66
N ILE A 395 6.74 22.14 -10.72
CA ILE A 395 5.87 23.28 -11.02
C ILE A 395 5.23 23.75 -9.72
N VAL A 396 5.46 25.01 -9.34
CA VAL A 396 4.88 25.63 -8.14
C VAL A 396 4.03 26.84 -8.52
N THR A 397 2.80 26.90 -8.02
CA THR A 397 1.88 28.03 -8.21
C THR A 397 1.11 28.38 -6.94
N THR A 398 0.75 29.66 -6.80
CA THR A 398 -0.14 30.18 -5.74
C THR A 398 -1.63 29.99 -6.07
N GLY A 399 -1.95 29.72 -7.33
CA GLY A 399 -3.29 29.40 -7.79
C GLY A 399 -3.53 27.89 -7.91
N SER A 400 -4.41 27.48 -8.83
CA SER A 400 -4.64 26.05 -9.12
C SER A 400 -3.93 25.60 -10.40
N ILE A 401 -3.77 24.28 -10.54
CA ILE A 401 -3.28 23.66 -11.78
C ILE A 401 -4.48 23.24 -12.63
N SER A 402 -4.45 23.51 -13.94
CA SER A 402 -5.55 23.08 -14.83
C SER A 402 -5.54 21.58 -15.08
N ASP A 403 -6.72 21.00 -15.30
CA ASP A 403 -6.86 19.58 -15.65
C ASP A 403 -6.04 19.23 -16.90
N ASP A 404 -6.06 20.10 -17.92
CA ASP A 404 -5.25 19.93 -19.14
C ASP A 404 -3.73 19.92 -18.88
N ALA A 405 -3.25 20.73 -17.93
CA ALA A 405 -1.83 20.81 -17.58
C ALA A 405 -1.40 19.53 -16.82
N ARG A 406 -2.28 19.02 -15.95
CA ARG A 406 -2.08 17.76 -15.24
C ARG A 406 -2.13 16.56 -16.19
N ALA A 407 -3.09 16.54 -17.12
CA ALA A 407 -3.21 15.50 -18.13
C ALA A 407 -1.96 15.44 -19.02
N TYR A 408 -1.45 16.60 -19.46
CA TYR A 408 -0.21 16.68 -20.23
C TYR A 408 1.01 16.16 -19.44
N ALA A 409 1.20 16.61 -18.19
CA ALA A 409 2.29 16.11 -17.34
C ALA A 409 2.22 14.59 -17.14
N ASN A 410 1.02 14.05 -16.98
CA ASN A 410 0.81 12.62 -16.83
C ASN A 410 1.19 11.84 -18.09
N SER A 411 0.86 12.36 -19.29
CA SER A 411 1.31 11.76 -20.56
C SER A 411 2.83 11.72 -20.64
N ILE A 412 3.50 12.85 -20.35
CA ILE A 412 4.96 12.93 -20.37
C ILE A 412 5.59 11.95 -19.38
N MET A 413 5.05 11.84 -18.16
CA MET A 413 5.56 10.90 -17.16
C MET A 413 5.35 9.43 -17.55
N ARG A 414 4.33 9.10 -18.35
CA ARG A 414 4.14 7.74 -18.92
C ARG A 414 5.16 7.44 -20.01
N ASP A 415 5.37 8.41 -20.90
CA ASP A 415 6.12 8.19 -22.13
C ASP A 415 7.64 8.42 -21.99
N MET A 416 8.07 9.09 -20.91
CA MET A 416 9.47 9.50 -20.70
C MET A 416 9.95 9.18 -19.28
N ASN A 417 11.25 8.96 -19.11
CA ASN A 417 11.89 8.85 -17.79
C ASN A 417 12.08 10.23 -17.11
N LEU A 418 10.98 10.98 -17.01
CA LEU A 418 10.87 12.28 -16.35
C LEU A 418 9.83 12.20 -15.22
N CYS A 419 10.10 12.86 -14.09
CA CYS A 419 9.14 13.06 -13.00
C CYS A 419 8.67 14.51 -12.99
N VAL A 420 7.37 14.77 -13.07
CA VAL A 420 6.80 16.13 -13.01
C VAL A 420 6.02 16.27 -11.71
N VAL A 421 6.57 17.03 -10.77
CA VAL A 421 6.02 17.29 -9.45
C VAL A 421 5.24 18.60 -9.48
N MET A 422 4.04 18.61 -8.92
CA MET A 422 3.14 19.74 -8.99
C MET A 422 2.66 20.18 -7.60
N ILE A 423 2.91 21.45 -7.24
CA ILE A 423 2.50 22.07 -5.97
C ILE A 423 1.62 23.28 -6.28
N ASP A 424 0.40 23.30 -5.74
CA ASP A 424 -0.57 24.39 -5.93
C ASP A 424 -0.83 25.19 -4.66
N GLY A 425 -1.70 26.20 -4.75
CA GLY A 425 -2.00 27.10 -3.62
C GLY A 425 -2.51 26.38 -2.38
N SER A 426 -3.25 25.27 -2.54
CA SER A 426 -3.74 24.49 -1.39
C SER A 426 -2.62 23.75 -0.68
N ASP A 427 -1.61 23.29 -1.42
CA ASP A 427 -0.40 22.69 -0.84
C ASP A 427 0.44 23.73 -0.11
N LEU A 428 0.57 24.93 -0.69
CA LEU A 428 1.29 26.05 -0.07
C LEU A 428 0.62 26.48 1.25
N ASP A 429 -0.71 26.57 1.29
CA ASP A 429 -1.46 26.91 2.52
C ASP A 429 -1.21 25.89 3.65
N VAL A 430 -1.07 24.61 3.30
CA VAL A 430 -0.79 23.53 4.27
C VAL A 430 0.67 23.57 4.73
N ILE A 431 1.60 23.83 3.81
CA ILE A 431 3.03 23.95 4.11
C ILE A 431 3.30 25.20 4.97
N GLU A 432 2.63 26.32 4.71
CA GLU A 432 2.78 27.55 5.50
C GLU A 432 2.37 27.33 6.96
N ARG A 433 1.26 26.61 7.18
CA ARG A 433 0.77 26.28 8.53
C ARG A 433 1.60 25.19 9.21
N ARG A 434 2.19 24.28 8.43
CA ARG A 434 2.97 23.14 8.90
C ARG A 434 4.10 22.84 7.91
N PRO A 435 5.31 23.43 8.07
CA PRO A 435 6.40 23.28 7.11
C PRO A 435 6.81 21.84 6.79
N ALA A 436 6.69 20.93 7.77
CA ALA A 436 6.96 19.50 7.57
C ALA A 436 6.01 18.82 6.56
N ALA A 437 4.84 19.42 6.25
CA ALA A 437 3.90 18.90 5.26
C ALA A 437 4.46 18.85 3.84
N ILE A 438 5.58 19.55 3.57
CA ILE A 438 6.27 19.45 2.28
C ILE A 438 6.71 18.02 1.98
N VAL A 439 7.06 17.23 3.00
CA VAL A 439 7.41 15.82 2.84
C VAL A 439 6.20 15.02 2.36
N ASP A 440 5.03 15.27 2.95
CA ASP A 440 3.76 14.62 2.55
C ASP A 440 3.37 14.98 1.12
N VAL A 441 3.53 16.25 0.75
CA VAL A 441 3.24 16.77 -0.60
C VAL A 441 4.17 16.16 -1.65
N LEU A 442 5.48 16.12 -1.38
CA LEU A 442 6.45 15.52 -2.31
C LEU A 442 6.26 13.99 -2.41
N ASN A 443 5.99 13.31 -1.30
CA ASN A 443 5.70 11.87 -1.31
C ASN A 443 4.41 11.56 -2.09
N ARG A 444 3.38 12.41 -1.99
CA ARG A 444 2.16 12.29 -2.79
C ARG A 444 2.48 12.33 -4.29
N GLU A 445 3.25 13.33 -4.73
CA GLU A 445 3.61 13.50 -6.14
C GLU A 445 4.53 12.38 -6.63
N ALA A 446 5.50 11.94 -5.82
CA ALA A 446 6.38 10.81 -6.15
C ALA A 446 5.58 9.52 -6.34
N ARG A 447 4.69 9.17 -5.40
CA ARG A 447 3.80 8.01 -5.53
C ARG A 447 2.88 8.12 -6.74
N HIS A 448 2.43 9.33 -7.09
CA HIS A 448 1.64 9.54 -8.30
C HIS A 448 2.43 9.25 -9.58
N ALA A 449 3.67 9.75 -9.67
CA ALA A 449 4.56 9.45 -10.79
C ALA A 449 4.87 7.95 -10.89
N MET A 450 5.11 7.26 -9.76
CA MET A 450 5.29 5.80 -9.72
C MET A 450 4.08 5.07 -10.27
N ARG A 451 2.85 5.45 -9.87
CA ARG A 451 1.61 4.86 -10.40
C ARG A 451 1.48 5.04 -11.91
N LEU A 452 1.80 6.22 -12.44
CA LEU A 452 1.74 6.51 -13.88
C LEU A 452 2.76 5.70 -14.68
N LYS A 453 3.90 5.37 -14.07
CA LYS A 453 5.00 4.61 -14.67
C LYS A 453 4.90 3.11 -14.43
N ARG A 454 3.80 2.64 -13.83
CA ARG A 454 3.58 1.22 -13.57
C ARG A 454 3.48 0.49 -14.91
N LEU A 455 4.34 -0.51 -15.10
CA LEU A 455 4.31 -1.36 -16.28
C LEU A 455 3.10 -2.29 -16.19
N GLU A 456 2.36 -2.44 -17.28
CA GLU A 456 1.38 -3.52 -17.45
C GLU A 456 2.19 -4.80 -17.66
N LEU A 457 2.23 -5.67 -16.63
CA LEU A 457 2.96 -6.94 -16.63
C LEU A 457 2.00 -8.12 -16.72
#